data_AF-A0A9E3DAN7-F1
#
_entry.id   AF-A0A9E3DAN7-F1
#
_cell.length_a   1.000
_cell.length_b   1.000
_cell.length_c   1.000
_cell.angle_alpha   90.00
_cell.angle_beta   90.00
_cell.angle_gamma   90.00
#
_symmetry.space_group_name_H-M   'P 1'
#
loop_
_entity.id
_entity.type
_entity.pdbx_description
1 polymer ?
#
loop_
_entity_poly.entity_id
_entity_poly.type
_entity_poly.pdbx_seq_one_letter_code
_entity_poly.pdbx_strand_id
1 'polypeptide(L)'
;MVDSARRERAEPETVGPTTKRKPSRVARNKAERGRKRRRYANRIVVALIVVIVLGGVLVGAKLWHLAFGSGDDYSGSGKRDVVIAVQSGDSTTNVGETLQHQQVVKTVRAFVNAAHGNSGINSIQPGFYRLRTEISASNAVARLTDPKNRVGRLVIPEGRQLDDTTDMKTNKVNPGILSLISRATCVDLDGDHRCVTVEDLRAAATNSSLQALAVPPWAVEPVNELAKDHRRI
;
A
#
# COMPACT_ATOMS: atom_id res chain seq x y z
N MET A 1 114.27 -53.22 15.75
CA MET A 1 113.78 -54.60 15.88
C MET A 1 112.26 -54.56 16.00
N VAL A 2 111.59 -55.59 15.50
CA VAL A 2 110.31 -56.24 15.86
C VAL A 2 109.23 -55.46 16.68
N ASP A 3 107.97 -55.77 16.34
CA ASP A 3 106.70 -55.61 17.06
C ASP A 3 105.84 -54.32 16.93
N SER A 4 104.50 -54.37 17.08
CA SER A 4 103.46 -55.33 16.61
C SER A 4 102.07 -54.95 17.16
N ALA A 5 101.13 -54.52 16.31
CA ALA A 5 99.67 -54.52 16.58
C ALA A 5 99.19 -53.71 17.83
N ARG A 6 97.89 -53.58 18.17
CA ARG A 6 96.62 -53.91 17.48
C ARG A 6 95.50 -52.91 17.86
N ARG A 7 94.82 -52.36 16.84
CA ARG A 7 93.45 -51.80 16.74
C ARG A 7 92.59 -51.54 18.01
N GLU A 8 91.89 -50.41 17.98
CA GLU A 8 90.46 -50.32 18.37
C GLU A 8 89.64 -49.55 17.29
N ARG A 9 88.30 -49.64 17.29
CA ARG A 9 87.41 -49.33 16.13
C ARG A 9 85.91 -49.28 16.52
N ALA A 10 85.05 -48.37 16.04
CA ALA A 10 85.25 -47.05 15.41
C ALA A 10 84.07 -46.10 15.79
N GLU A 11 82.98 -45.78 15.05
CA GLU A 11 82.45 -46.03 13.69
C GLU A 11 81.64 -44.78 13.19
N PRO A 12 81.34 -44.61 11.87
CA PRO A 12 80.83 -43.36 11.29
C PRO A 12 79.28 -43.29 11.15
N GLU A 13 78.69 -42.11 11.35
CA GLU A 13 77.27 -41.85 11.05
C GLU A 13 77.04 -41.63 9.54
N THR A 14 76.36 -42.57 8.88
CA THR A 14 76.13 -42.52 7.43
C THR A 14 74.91 -41.64 7.08
N VAL A 15 75.14 -40.34 6.87
CA VAL A 15 74.09 -39.43 6.36
C VAL A 15 73.73 -39.78 4.91
N GLY A 16 72.62 -40.50 4.72
CA GLY A 16 72.15 -40.92 3.40
C GLY A 16 71.83 -39.73 2.47
N PRO A 17 72.26 -39.75 1.20
CA PRO A 17 72.11 -38.60 0.31
C PRO A 17 70.64 -38.36 -0.08
N THR A 18 70.02 -37.32 0.48
CA THR A 18 68.63 -36.95 0.19
C THR A 18 68.48 -36.38 -1.23
N THR A 19 68.42 -37.25 -2.24
CA THR A 19 68.27 -36.88 -3.66
C THR A 19 66.87 -36.34 -3.97
N LYS A 20 66.59 -35.09 -3.58
CA LYS A 20 65.43 -34.30 -4.02
C LYS A 20 65.53 -34.06 -5.53
N ARG A 21 65.03 -35.04 -6.30
CA ARG A 21 65.05 -35.10 -7.78
C ARG A 21 64.35 -33.87 -8.38
N LYS A 22 65.13 -32.85 -8.74
CA LYS A 22 64.63 -31.58 -9.30
C LYS A 22 63.76 -31.88 -10.54
N PRO A 23 62.52 -31.37 -10.63
CA PRO A 23 61.62 -31.69 -11.73
C PRO A 23 62.15 -31.14 -13.06
N SER A 24 62.08 -31.96 -14.11
CA SER A 24 62.51 -31.59 -15.47
C SER A 24 61.90 -30.27 -15.96
N ARG A 25 62.66 -29.51 -16.76
CA ARG A 25 62.17 -28.30 -17.47
C ARG A 25 60.85 -28.57 -18.22
N VAL A 26 60.68 -29.78 -18.78
CA VAL A 26 59.46 -30.20 -19.48
C VAL A 26 58.25 -30.25 -18.53
N ALA A 27 58.43 -30.73 -17.29
CA ALA A 27 57.38 -30.81 -16.29
C ALA A 27 56.93 -29.41 -15.81
N ARG A 28 57.88 -28.48 -15.60
CA ARG A 28 57.56 -27.06 -15.32
C ARG A 28 56.74 -26.44 -16.45
N ASN A 29 57.19 -26.58 -17.69
CA ASN A 29 56.49 -26.01 -18.85
C ASN A 29 55.07 -26.60 -19.03
N LYS A 30 54.87 -27.90 -18.75
CA LYS A 30 53.54 -28.53 -18.78
C LYS A 30 52.62 -28.00 -17.66
N ALA A 31 53.16 -27.82 -16.45
CA ALA A 31 52.42 -27.25 -15.31
C ALA A 31 52.04 -25.77 -15.52
N GLU A 32 52.94 -24.96 -16.12
CA GLU A 32 52.68 -23.55 -16.41
C GLU A 32 51.64 -23.37 -17.53
N ARG A 33 51.68 -24.20 -18.59
CA ARG A 33 50.62 -24.26 -19.62
C ARG A 33 49.27 -24.67 -19.01
N GLY A 34 49.26 -25.67 -18.13
CA GLY A 34 48.06 -26.07 -17.37
C GLY A 34 47.49 -24.93 -16.51
N ARG A 35 48.34 -24.21 -15.78
CA ARG A 35 47.95 -23.03 -14.98
C ARG A 35 47.36 -21.91 -15.84
N LYS A 36 47.94 -21.58 -17.00
CA LYS A 36 47.35 -20.61 -17.94
C LYS A 36 45.98 -21.06 -18.46
N ARG A 37 45.84 -22.31 -18.90
CA ARG A 37 44.55 -22.85 -19.39
C ARG A 37 43.46 -22.84 -18.32
N ARG A 38 43.80 -23.19 -17.07
CA ARG A 38 42.87 -23.16 -15.92
C ARG A 38 42.42 -21.73 -15.57
N ARG A 39 43.30 -20.72 -15.65
CA ARG A 39 42.90 -19.30 -15.48
C ARG A 39 41.90 -18.83 -16.55
N TYR A 40 42.07 -19.25 -17.81
CA TYR A 40 41.13 -18.93 -18.87
C TYR A 40 39.77 -19.63 -18.66
N ALA A 41 39.77 -20.92 -18.30
CA ALA A 41 38.54 -21.65 -17.98
C ALA A 41 37.78 -20.97 -16.82
N ASN A 42 38.45 -20.64 -15.72
CA ASN A 42 37.84 -19.94 -14.60
C ASN A 42 37.26 -18.57 -15.00
N ARG A 43 37.91 -17.81 -15.89
CA ARG A 43 37.37 -16.54 -16.41
C ARG A 43 36.08 -16.73 -17.22
N ILE A 44 36.02 -17.78 -18.04
CA ILE A 44 34.81 -18.11 -18.83
C ILE A 44 33.66 -18.54 -17.91
N VAL A 45 33.93 -19.35 -16.87
CA VAL A 45 32.93 -19.75 -15.88
C VAL A 45 32.41 -18.55 -15.09
N VAL A 46 33.27 -17.64 -14.64
CA VAL A 46 32.85 -16.40 -13.95
C VAL A 46 32.03 -15.50 -14.87
N ALA A 47 32.42 -15.35 -16.15
CA ALA A 47 31.65 -14.58 -17.13
C ALA A 47 30.25 -15.18 -17.36
N LEU A 48 30.13 -16.50 -17.47
CA LEU A 48 28.84 -17.20 -17.56
C LEU A 48 27.97 -16.97 -16.32
N ILE A 49 28.54 -17.06 -15.11
CA ILE A 49 27.81 -16.78 -13.87
C ILE A 49 27.31 -15.33 -13.84
N VAL A 50 28.15 -14.36 -14.23
CA VAL A 50 27.77 -12.95 -14.30
C VAL A 50 26.65 -12.72 -15.33
N VAL A 51 26.70 -13.36 -16.51
CA VAL A 51 25.62 -13.28 -17.50
C VAL A 51 24.32 -13.92 -17.00
N ILE A 52 24.39 -15.06 -16.30
CA ILE A 52 23.21 -15.72 -15.70
C ILE A 52 22.62 -14.86 -14.58
N VAL A 53 23.43 -14.25 -13.72
CA VAL A 53 22.95 -13.36 -12.65
C VAL A 53 22.35 -12.07 -13.22
N LEU A 54 23.01 -11.40 -14.17
CA LEU A 54 22.47 -10.20 -14.81
C LEU A 54 21.19 -10.50 -15.61
N GLY A 55 21.16 -11.61 -16.34
CA GLY A 55 19.96 -12.08 -17.04
C GLY A 55 18.83 -12.42 -16.07
N GLY A 56 19.12 -13.12 -14.99
CA GLY A 56 18.15 -13.45 -13.93
C GLY A 56 17.60 -12.22 -13.20
N VAL A 57 18.44 -11.20 -12.94
CA VAL A 57 18.00 -9.92 -12.36
C VAL A 57 17.16 -9.13 -13.35
N LEU A 58 17.54 -9.03 -14.63
CA LEU A 58 16.77 -8.30 -15.65
C LEU A 58 15.43 -8.99 -15.95
N VAL A 59 15.41 -10.31 -16.12
CA VAL A 59 14.18 -11.08 -16.34
C VAL A 59 13.33 -11.10 -15.07
N GLY A 60 13.92 -11.27 -13.89
CA GLY A 60 13.23 -11.22 -12.61
C GLY A 60 12.57 -9.86 -12.35
N ALA A 61 13.30 -8.76 -12.56
CA ALA A 61 12.75 -7.41 -12.46
C ALA A 61 11.65 -7.17 -13.50
N LYS A 62 11.83 -7.61 -14.75
CA LYS A 62 10.80 -7.44 -15.80
C LYS A 62 9.55 -8.28 -15.53
N LEU A 63 9.68 -9.49 -15.01
CA LEU A 63 8.56 -10.33 -14.56
C LEU A 63 7.88 -9.76 -13.31
N TRP A 64 8.63 -9.17 -12.37
CA TRP A 64 8.08 -8.45 -11.23
C TRP A 64 7.27 -7.22 -11.70
N HIS A 65 7.80 -6.44 -12.64
CA HIS A 65 7.06 -5.32 -13.25
C HIS A 65 5.88 -5.76 -14.12
N LEU A 66 5.86 -6.99 -14.65
CA LEU A 66 4.69 -7.54 -15.35
C LEU A 66 3.63 -8.12 -14.40
N ALA A 67 4.04 -8.67 -13.25
CA ALA A 67 3.13 -9.20 -12.23
C ALA A 67 2.54 -8.11 -11.31
N PHE A 68 3.27 -7.00 -11.11
CA PHE A 68 2.95 -5.96 -10.13
C PHE A 68 3.00 -4.52 -10.69
N GLY A 69 3.07 -4.31 -12.01
CA GLY A 69 3.35 -2.97 -12.57
C GLY A 69 2.55 -2.56 -13.81
N SER A 70 2.01 -1.33 -13.76
CA SER A 70 1.67 -0.44 -14.89
C SER A 70 0.58 -0.86 -15.91
N GLY A 71 0.23 -2.15 -16.04
CA GLY A 71 -0.87 -2.59 -16.92
C GLY A 71 -2.25 -2.21 -16.36
N ASP A 72 -2.52 -2.65 -15.13
CA ASP A 72 -3.86 -2.70 -14.54
C ASP A 72 -4.20 -1.49 -13.64
N ASP A 73 -3.30 -0.52 -13.51
CA ASP A 73 -3.40 0.61 -12.57
C ASP A 73 -3.10 1.97 -13.22
N TYR A 74 -3.43 3.07 -12.53
CA TYR A 74 -2.99 4.42 -12.89
C TYR A 74 -1.61 4.75 -12.29
N SER A 75 -0.80 5.52 -13.01
CA SER A 75 0.52 5.99 -12.54
C SER A 75 0.51 7.44 -12.04
N GLY A 76 -0.66 8.08 -11.93
CA GLY A 76 -0.81 9.49 -11.57
C GLY A 76 -0.89 9.75 -10.06
N SER A 77 -0.62 11.01 -9.68
CA SER A 77 -0.92 11.58 -8.36
C SER A 77 -2.39 12.02 -8.21
N GLY A 78 -3.21 11.71 -9.21
CA GLY A 78 -4.64 12.04 -9.30
C GLY A 78 -4.92 13.37 -10.00
N LYS A 79 -6.09 13.48 -10.63
CA LYS A 79 -6.52 14.67 -11.39
C LYS A 79 -7.45 15.58 -10.59
N ARG A 80 -8.68 15.14 -10.34
CA ARG A 80 -9.74 15.84 -9.60
C ARG A 80 -10.06 15.13 -8.29
N ASP A 81 -10.51 15.85 -7.29
CA ASP A 81 -11.04 15.28 -6.05
C ASP A 81 -12.43 14.65 -6.28
N VAL A 82 -12.79 13.69 -5.43
CA VAL A 82 -14.10 13.01 -5.44
C VAL A 82 -14.40 12.46 -4.05
N VAL A 83 -15.68 12.51 -3.65
CA VAL A 83 -16.16 11.86 -2.41
C VAL A 83 -16.75 10.50 -2.76
N ILE A 84 -16.28 9.46 -2.08
CA ILE A 84 -16.73 8.06 -2.22
C ILE A 84 -17.43 7.63 -0.93
N ALA A 85 -18.54 6.92 -1.05
CA ALA A 85 -19.18 6.23 0.07
C ALA A 85 -18.63 4.79 0.19
N VAL A 86 -18.32 4.36 1.41
CA VAL A 86 -18.09 2.96 1.79
C VAL A 86 -19.24 2.54 2.68
N GLN A 87 -19.98 1.50 2.32
CA GLN A 87 -21.17 1.04 3.04
C GLN A 87 -20.84 0.06 4.17
N SER A 88 -21.77 -0.09 5.10
CA SER A 88 -21.66 -1.08 6.18
C SER A 88 -21.75 -2.49 5.62
N GLY A 89 -20.66 -3.25 5.70
CA GLY A 89 -20.57 -4.61 5.16
C GLY A 89 -19.95 -4.71 3.76
N ASP A 90 -19.47 -3.61 3.18
CA ASP A 90 -18.74 -3.67 1.91
C ASP A 90 -17.44 -4.49 2.04
N SER A 91 -17.23 -5.41 1.09
CA SER A 91 -15.95 -6.11 0.96
C SER A 91 -14.90 -5.22 0.29
N THR A 92 -13.61 -5.56 0.44
CA THR A 92 -12.52 -4.90 -0.30
C THR A 92 -12.75 -4.91 -1.82
N THR A 93 -13.46 -5.91 -2.35
CA THR A 93 -13.85 -5.98 -3.76
C THR A 93 -14.95 -4.96 -4.09
N ASN A 94 -16.01 -4.86 -3.27
CA ASN A 94 -17.08 -3.87 -3.43
C ASN A 94 -16.54 -2.44 -3.43
N VAL A 95 -15.60 -2.15 -2.51
CA VAL A 95 -14.90 -0.88 -2.46
C VAL A 95 -14.11 -0.68 -3.74
N GLY A 96 -13.32 -1.66 -4.19
CA GLY A 96 -12.57 -1.60 -5.45
C GLY A 96 -13.45 -1.37 -6.69
N GLU A 97 -14.64 -1.98 -6.76
CA GLU A 97 -15.65 -1.78 -7.80
C GLU A 97 -16.20 -0.35 -7.77
N THR A 98 -16.57 0.14 -6.57
CA THR A 98 -17.03 1.52 -6.36
C THR A 98 -15.95 2.53 -6.77
N LEU A 99 -14.69 2.27 -6.41
CA LEU A 99 -13.54 3.09 -6.81
C LEU A 99 -13.29 3.05 -8.32
N GLN A 100 -13.46 1.90 -8.98
CA GLN A 100 -13.31 1.80 -10.43
C GLN A 100 -14.42 2.56 -11.17
N HIS A 101 -15.68 2.37 -10.75
CA HIS A 101 -16.83 3.07 -11.32
C HIS A 101 -16.71 4.59 -11.20
N GLN A 102 -16.18 5.08 -10.07
CA GLN A 102 -15.93 6.51 -9.83
C GLN A 102 -14.57 7.00 -10.37
N GLN A 103 -13.88 6.19 -11.19
CA GLN A 103 -12.60 6.51 -11.86
C GLN A 103 -11.45 6.85 -10.89
N VAL A 104 -11.49 6.36 -9.65
CA VAL A 104 -10.41 6.50 -8.67
C VAL A 104 -9.24 5.58 -9.01
N VAL A 105 -9.53 4.29 -9.23
CA VAL A 105 -8.56 3.25 -9.61
C VAL A 105 -8.90 2.69 -10.99
N LYS A 106 -7.90 2.18 -11.72
CA LYS A 106 -8.11 1.70 -13.10
C LYS A 106 -8.80 0.33 -13.15
N THR A 107 -8.51 -0.54 -12.19
CA THR A 107 -9.15 -1.87 -12.04
C THR A 107 -9.35 -2.25 -10.57
N VAL A 108 -10.41 -3.04 -10.31
CA VAL A 108 -10.63 -3.70 -9.01
C VAL A 108 -9.45 -4.57 -8.62
N ARG A 109 -8.87 -5.29 -9.59
CA ARG A 109 -7.72 -6.19 -9.39
C ARG A 109 -6.49 -5.45 -8.83
N ALA A 110 -6.17 -4.27 -9.37
CA ALA A 110 -5.08 -3.45 -8.83
C ALA A 110 -5.38 -3.01 -7.38
N PHE A 111 -6.60 -2.58 -7.08
CA PHE A 111 -7.01 -2.19 -5.72
C PHE A 111 -6.93 -3.35 -4.72
N VAL A 112 -7.53 -4.50 -5.04
CA VAL A 112 -7.52 -5.68 -4.17
C VAL A 112 -6.09 -6.20 -3.95
N ASN A 113 -5.22 -6.15 -4.97
CA ASN A 113 -3.81 -6.49 -4.82
C ASN A 113 -3.06 -5.49 -3.92
N ALA A 114 -3.31 -4.19 -4.05
CA ALA A 114 -2.68 -3.16 -3.20
C ALA A 114 -3.22 -3.14 -1.76
N ALA A 115 -4.45 -3.63 -1.55
CA ALA A 115 -5.07 -3.82 -0.25
C ALA A 115 -4.61 -5.11 0.46
N HIS A 116 -4.07 -6.09 -0.28
CA HIS A 116 -3.68 -7.38 0.26
C HIS A 116 -2.60 -7.24 1.34
N GLY A 117 -2.85 -7.80 2.53
CA GLY A 117 -1.94 -7.71 3.67
C GLY A 117 -1.92 -6.36 4.41
N ASN A 118 -2.68 -5.34 3.96
CA ASN A 118 -2.79 -4.06 4.66
C ASN A 118 -3.89 -4.12 5.74
N SER A 119 -3.49 -4.24 7.01
CA SER A 119 -4.41 -4.27 8.16
C SER A 119 -5.26 -2.99 8.32
N GLY A 120 -4.82 -1.86 7.75
CA GLY A 120 -5.59 -0.63 7.71
C GLY A 120 -6.87 -0.74 6.87
N ILE A 121 -6.84 -1.51 5.77
CA ILE A 121 -8.04 -1.74 4.93
C ILE A 121 -9.14 -2.46 5.72
N ASN A 122 -8.76 -3.51 6.46
CA ASN A 122 -9.67 -4.26 7.33
C ASN A 122 -10.23 -3.41 8.50
N SER A 123 -9.68 -2.21 8.71
CA SER A 123 -10.07 -1.28 9.77
C SER A 123 -10.87 -0.07 9.25
N ILE A 124 -11.10 0.05 7.93
CA ILE A 124 -11.87 1.14 7.33
C ILE A 124 -13.28 1.15 7.93
N GLN A 125 -13.69 2.33 8.40
CA GLN A 125 -15.04 2.53 8.93
C GLN A 125 -16.00 2.93 7.80
N PRO A 126 -17.25 2.45 7.76
CA PRO A 126 -18.27 2.92 6.82
C PRO A 126 -18.43 4.45 6.87
N GLY A 127 -18.82 5.06 5.76
CA GLY A 127 -18.97 6.52 5.62
C GLY A 127 -18.26 7.07 4.38
N PHE A 128 -18.04 8.38 4.36
CA PHE A 128 -17.55 9.09 3.17
C PHE A 128 -16.05 9.38 3.23
N TYR A 129 -15.36 9.27 2.10
CA TYR A 129 -13.92 9.51 1.96
C TYR A 129 -13.61 10.37 0.74
N ARG A 130 -12.80 11.42 0.91
CA ARG A 130 -12.26 12.24 -0.19
C ARG A 130 -11.02 11.59 -0.79
N LEU A 131 -11.15 11.13 -2.02
CA LEU A 131 -10.07 10.57 -2.83
C LEU A 131 -9.82 11.49 -4.04
N ARG A 132 -8.88 11.11 -4.92
CA ARG A 132 -8.68 11.78 -6.21
C ARG A 132 -8.87 10.77 -7.34
N THR A 133 -9.40 11.18 -8.49
CA THR A 133 -9.52 10.29 -9.66
C THR A 133 -8.18 10.06 -10.32
N GLU A 134 -8.02 8.90 -10.96
CA GLU A 134 -6.79 8.50 -11.65
C GLU A 134 -5.54 8.46 -10.76
N ILE A 135 -5.71 7.93 -9.54
CA ILE A 135 -4.61 7.59 -8.62
C ILE A 135 -4.26 6.10 -8.73
N SER A 136 -3.01 5.76 -8.43
CA SER A 136 -2.65 4.35 -8.23
C SER A 136 -3.47 3.71 -7.11
N ALA A 137 -3.71 2.41 -7.24
CA ALA A 137 -4.35 1.57 -6.23
C ALA A 137 -3.69 1.70 -4.85
N SER A 138 -2.35 1.80 -4.80
CA SER A 138 -1.60 2.04 -3.57
C SER A 138 -1.91 3.39 -2.92
N ASN A 139 -2.10 4.45 -3.71
CA ASN A 139 -2.49 5.77 -3.23
C ASN A 139 -3.97 5.82 -2.80
N ALA A 140 -4.85 5.06 -3.46
CA ALA A 140 -6.24 4.90 -3.04
C ALA A 140 -6.34 4.20 -1.69
N VAL A 141 -5.62 3.08 -1.53
CA VAL A 141 -5.46 2.35 -0.26
C VAL A 141 -4.94 3.28 0.85
N ALA A 142 -3.82 3.97 0.62
CA ALA A 142 -3.23 4.87 1.62
C ALA A 142 -4.19 5.99 2.06
N ARG A 143 -4.92 6.61 1.11
CA ARG A 143 -5.90 7.65 1.42
C ARG A 143 -7.11 7.13 2.19
N LEU A 144 -7.65 5.97 1.84
CA LEU A 144 -8.75 5.34 2.59
C LEU A 144 -8.36 5.01 4.04
N THR A 145 -7.10 4.63 4.27
CA THR A 145 -6.58 4.34 5.62
C THR A 145 -6.22 5.58 6.45
N ASP A 146 -6.07 6.75 5.83
CA ASP A 146 -5.78 8.00 6.55
C ASP A 146 -7.08 8.70 6.99
N PRO A 147 -7.33 8.84 8.32
CA PRO A 147 -8.56 9.42 8.83
C PRO A 147 -8.77 10.88 8.44
N LYS A 148 -7.74 11.61 7.97
CA LYS A 148 -7.88 12.98 7.44
C LYS A 148 -8.65 13.05 6.13
N ASN A 149 -8.77 11.94 5.40
CA ASN A 149 -9.57 11.89 4.18
C ASN A 149 -11.04 11.53 4.45
N ARG A 150 -11.43 11.19 5.70
CA ARG A 150 -12.81 10.84 6.03
C ARG A 150 -13.67 12.10 6.23
N VAL A 151 -14.76 12.19 5.47
CA VAL A 151 -15.73 13.31 5.44
C VAL A 151 -16.97 12.91 6.26
N GLY A 152 -17.77 13.87 6.73
CA GLY A 152 -19.11 13.57 7.25
C GLY A 152 -19.20 12.92 8.63
N ARG A 153 -18.15 12.97 9.47
CA ARG A 153 -18.24 12.42 10.85
C ARG A 153 -19.03 13.34 11.78
N LEU A 154 -20.35 13.22 11.74
CA LEU A 154 -21.27 13.79 12.72
C LEU A 154 -21.48 12.84 13.91
N VAL A 155 -21.66 13.41 15.10
CA VAL A 155 -22.25 12.77 16.29
C VAL A 155 -23.35 13.69 16.80
N ILE A 156 -24.55 13.16 17.02
CA ILE A 156 -25.71 13.90 17.55
C ILE A 156 -25.94 13.41 18.99
N PRO A 157 -25.73 14.26 20.02
CA PRO A 157 -26.13 13.94 21.39
C PRO A 157 -27.66 13.89 21.55
N GLU A 158 -28.13 13.15 22.55
CA GLU A 158 -29.51 13.15 22.98
C GLU A 158 -30.00 14.55 23.40
N GLY A 159 -31.30 14.81 23.27
CA GLY A 159 -31.92 16.12 23.56
C GLY A 159 -31.59 17.25 22.57
N ARG A 160 -30.82 16.98 21.50
CA ARG A 160 -30.50 17.97 20.47
C ARG A 160 -31.74 18.36 19.65
N GLN A 161 -32.03 19.66 19.61
CA GLN A 161 -33.09 20.23 18.77
C GLN A 161 -32.72 20.20 17.27
N LEU A 162 -33.73 20.03 16.40
CA LEU A 162 -33.58 19.96 14.93
C LEU A 162 -33.04 21.29 14.36
N ASP A 163 -33.69 22.39 14.71
CA ASP A 163 -33.28 23.76 14.38
C ASP A 163 -32.34 24.36 15.44
N ASP A 164 -31.64 25.44 15.06
CA ASP A 164 -30.89 26.29 15.97
C ASP A 164 -31.80 26.92 17.04
N THR A 165 -31.28 27.03 18.26
CA THR A 165 -32.02 27.58 19.41
C THR A 165 -31.20 28.66 20.14
N THR A 166 -31.79 29.84 20.30
CA THR A 166 -31.16 30.97 20.99
C THR A 166 -31.52 30.95 22.48
N ASP A 167 -30.49 30.99 23.35
CA ASP A 167 -30.70 31.22 24.77
C ASP A 167 -31.13 32.68 25.02
N MET A 168 -32.37 32.87 25.46
CA MET A 168 -32.99 34.18 25.72
C MET A 168 -32.28 35.01 26.82
N LYS A 169 -31.41 34.41 27.64
CA LYS A 169 -30.64 35.12 28.69
C LYS A 169 -29.25 35.55 28.22
N THR A 170 -28.64 34.81 27.28
CA THR A 170 -27.25 35.05 26.84
C THR A 170 -27.14 35.47 25.37
N ASN A 171 -28.25 35.44 24.62
CA ASN A 171 -28.32 35.58 23.16
C ASN A 171 -27.42 34.58 22.39
N LYS A 172 -26.98 33.51 23.04
CA LYS A 172 -26.13 32.48 22.45
C LYS A 172 -26.97 31.53 21.58
N VAL A 173 -26.63 31.45 20.30
CA VAL A 173 -27.19 30.46 19.38
C VAL A 173 -26.54 29.09 19.64
N ASN A 174 -27.36 28.08 19.87
CA ASN A 174 -26.95 26.69 20.02
C ASN A 174 -27.31 25.92 18.73
N PRO A 175 -26.32 25.45 17.94
CA PRO A 175 -26.56 24.94 16.58
C PRO A 175 -27.30 23.61 16.56
N GLY A 176 -28.46 23.57 15.91
CA GLY A 176 -29.35 22.41 15.80
C GLY A 176 -28.78 21.30 14.91
N ILE A 177 -29.49 20.17 14.85
CA ILE A 177 -29.11 18.99 14.04
C ILE A 177 -28.83 19.40 12.59
N LEU A 178 -29.68 20.23 11.96
CA LEU A 178 -29.49 20.64 10.57
C LEU A 178 -28.18 21.44 10.37
N SER A 179 -27.86 22.35 11.30
CA SER A 179 -26.59 23.09 11.30
C SER A 179 -25.38 22.21 11.57
N LEU A 180 -25.53 21.14 12.35
CA LEU A 180 -24.47 20.16 12.60
C LEU A 180 -24.25 19.24 11.38
N ILE A 181 -25.32 18.83 10.68
CA ILE A 181 -25.24 18.11 9.41
C ILE A 181 -24.56 18.98 8.35
N SER A 182 -25.03 20.21 8.14
CA SER A 182 -24.45 21.15 7.18
C SER A 182 -22.93 21.28 7.35
N ARG A 183 -22.47 21.55 8.58
CA ARG A 183 -21.03 21.61 8.92
C ARG A 183 -20.28 20.30 8.70
N ALA A 184 -20.92 19.15 8.92
CA ALA A 184 -20.30 17.84 8.68
C ALA A 184 -20.19 17.49 7.18
N THR A 185 -21.09 18.00 6.33
CA THR A 185 -21.02 17.81 4.88
C THR A 185 -19.93 18.63 4.18
N CYS A 186 -19.38 19.64 4.85
CA CYS A 186 -18.36 20.53 4.28
C CYS A 186 -17.09 19.76 3.86
N VAL A 187 -16.67 19.95 2.60
CA VAL A 187 -15.50 19.31 2.00
C VAL A 187 -14.84 20.23 0.96
N ASP A 188 -13.52 20.33 1.02
CA ASP A 188 -12.71 20.98 -0.02
C ASP A 188 -12.45 20.00 -1.17
N LEU A 189 -12.86 20.34 -2.39
CA LEU A 189 -12.62 19.54 -3.60
C LEU A 189 -11.85 20.38 -4.62
N ASP A 190 -10.59 20.04 -4.86
CA ASP A 190 -9.68 20.80 -5.76
C ASP A 190 -9.54 22.30 -5.45
N GLY A 191 -9.84 22.71 -4.21
CA GLY A 191 -9.80 24.10 -3.74
C GLY A 191 -11.17 24.80 -3.69
N ASP A 192 -12.24 24.15 -4.16
CA ASP A 192 -13.62 24.62 -4.03
C ASP A 192 -14.25 24.06 -2.74
N HIS A 193 -14.73 24.95 -1.87
CA HIS A 193 -15.27 24.58 -0.55
C HIS A 193 -16.78 24.35 -0.63
N ARG A 194 -17.22 23.10 -0.53
CA ARG A 194 -18.63 22.71 -0.71
C ARG A 194 -19.23 22.16 0.56
N CYS A 195 -20.33 22.76 1.01
CA CYS A 195 -21.22 22.24 2.06
C CYS A 195 -22.63 22.09 1.49
N VAL A 196 -23.46 21.22 2.08
CA VAL A 196 -24.92 21.29 1.93
C VAL A 196 -25.43 22.36 2.89
N THR A 197 -26.27 23.30 2.44
CA THR A 197 -26.77 24.38 3.31
C THR A 197 -27.88 23.88 4.24
N VAL A 198 -28.18 24.62 5.31
CA VAL A 198 -29.32 24.31 6.19
C VAL A 198 -30.64 24.43 5.42
N GLU A 199 -30.67 25.35 4.46
CA GLU A 199 -31.79 25.64 3.57
C GLU A 199 -32.03 24.47 2.60
N ASP A 200 -30.98 23.88 2.02
CA ASP A 200 -31.06 22.66 1.21
C ASP A 200 -31.60 21.47 2.03
N LEU A 201 -31.13 21.31 3.28
CA LEU A 201 -31.57 20.25 4.17
C LEU A 201 -33.06 20.41 4.54
N ARG A 202 -33.51 21.63 4.83
CA ARG A 202 -34.94 21.94 5.03
C ARG A 202 -35.75 21.70 3.75
N ALA A 203 -35.24 22.10 2.60
CA ALA A 203 -35.91 21.89 1.31
C ALA A 203 -36.05 20.40 0.97
N ALA A 204 -35.04 19.58 1.27
CA ALA A 204 -35.14 18.12 1.15
C ALA A 204 -36.18 17.55 2.13
N ALA A 205 -36.11 17.92 3.41
CA ALA A 205 -37.07 17.49 4.43
C ALA A 205 -38.52 17.82 4.04
N THR A 206 -38.80 19.02 3.52
CA THR A 206 -40.12 19.47 3.06
C THR A 206 -40.59 18.80 1.77
N ASN A 207 -39.72 18.64 0.76
CA ASN A 207 -40.16 18.31 -0.61
C ASN A 207 -39.92 16.85 -1.05
N SER A 208 -39.11 16.07 -0.35
CA SER A 208 -38.90 14.65 -0.67
C SER A 208 -40.13 13.79 -0.36
N SER A 209 -40.25 12.64 -1.03
CA SER A 209 -41.28 11.64 -0.69
C SER A 209 -40.93 10.92 0.63
N LEU A 210 -41.95 10.38 1.31
CA LEU A 210 -41.75 9.66 2.58
C LEU A 210 -40.87 8.41 2.40
N GLN A 211 -40.93 7.78 1.22
CA GLN A 211 -40.05 6.66 0.87
C GLN A 211 -38.60 7.10 0.69
N ALA A 212 -38.35 8.27 0.09
CA ALA A 212 -37.00 8.82 -0.08
C ALA A 212 -36.39 9.29 1.26
N LEU A 213 -37.24 9.71 2.21
CA LEU A 213 -36.87 10.02 3.59
C LEU A 213 -36.81 8.77 4.50
N ALA A 214 -37.08 7.57 3.96
CA ALA A 214 -37.13 6.30 4.70
C ALA A 214 -38.04 6.31 5.95
N VAL A 215 -39.13 7.09 5.93
CA VAL A 215 -40.07 7.23 7.04
C VAL A 215 -40.71 5.87 7.34
N PRO A 216 -40.62 5.35 8.58
CA PRO A 216 -41.15 4.04 8.92
C PRO A 216 -42.69 4.05 8.95
N PRO A 217 -43.37 2.91 8.68
CA PRO A 217 -44.83 2.88 8.52
C PRO A 217 -45.64 3.48 9.68
N TRP A 218 -45.16 3.37 10.93
CA TRP A 218 -45.82 3.92 12.11
C TRP A 218 -45.77 5.45 12.20
N ALA A 219 -44.88 6.11 11.47
CA ALA A 219 -44.72 7.56 11.45
C ALA A 219 -45.43 8.24 10.27
N VAL A 220 -45.90 7.47 9.28
CA VAL A 220 -46.44 8.01 8.02
C VAL A 220 -47.63 8.95 8.22
N GLU A 221 -48.53 8.65 9.16
CA GLU A 221 -49.71 9.48 9.44
C GLU A 221 -49.36 10.87 10.02
N PRO A 222 -48.70 11.00 11.20
CA PRO A 222 -48.36 12.33 11.75
C PRO A 222 -47.38 13.13 10.87
N VAL A 223 -46.53 12.46 10.07
CA VAL A 223 -45.64 13.12 9.11
C VAL A 223 -46.42 13.73 7.94
N ASN A 224 -47.58 13.16 7.55
CA ASN A 224 -48.47 13.76 6.55
C ASN A 224 -49.28 14.94 7.12
N GLU A 225 -49.68 14.90 8.40
CA GLU A 225 -50.39 16.02 9.05
C GLU A 225 -49.56 17.31 9.05
N LEU A 226 -48.24 17.21 9.23
CA LEU A 226 -47.29 18.32 9.15
C LEU A 226 -47.04 18.84 7.71
N ALA A 227 -47.55 18.12 6.70
CA ALA A 227 -47.58 18.47 5.28
C ALA A 227 -46.23 18.94 4.67
N LYS A 228 -45.93 20.25 4.80
CA LYS A 228 -44.75 20.91 4.22
C LYS A 228 -43.78 21.50 5.25
N ASP A 229 -44.04 21.36 6.56
CA ASP A 229 -43.06 21.73 7.58
C ASP A 229 -41.79 20.85 7.41
N HIS A 230 -40.61 21.45 7.52
CA HIS A 230 -39.34 20.70 7.53
C HIS A 230 -39.16 19.88 8.81
N ARG A 231 -39.99 20.10 9.83
CA ARG A 231 -40.05 19.38 11.11
C ARG A 231 -40.86 18.09 11.08
N ARG A 232 -41.25 17.63 9.88
CA ARG A 232 -41.92 16.34 9.65
C ARG A 232 -40.95 15.14 9.61
N ILE A 233 -39.73 15.29 10.15
CA ILE A 233 -38.66 14.27 10.22
C ILE A 233 -37.99 14.26 11.59
#